data_AF-A0A0N1FAK5-F1
#
_entry.id   AF-A0A0N1FAK5-F1
#
_cell.length_a   1.000
_cell.length_b   1.000
_cell.length_c   1.000
_cell.angle_alpha   90.00
_cell.angle_beta   90.00
_cell.angle_gamma   90.00
#
_symmetry.space_group_name_H-M   'P 1'
#
loop_
_entity.id
_entity.type
_entity.pdbx_description
1 polymer ?
#
loop_
_entity_poly.entity_id
_entity_poly.type
_entity_poly.pdbx_seq_one_letter_code
_entity_poly.pdbx_strand_id
1 'polypeptide(L)'
;MSNATNTMTPALASAQEKKAASKAKSGQKAPAARRFEEAARRAPVITIEAAEALIPVPDQITKIVSHFGLEDFDADALAETARQAFTVIARSLSPVLVVTTWNGEQNDKGLEMHLQRMAGAAVASAFGAAQFYDAKRAQARELSSQFNEYREEDRMGVDGLENRAANARRFAAEQGIKAA
;
A
#
# COMPACT_ATOMS: atom_id res chain seq x y z
N MET A 1 -57.52 21.08 -51.82
CA MET A 1 -57.11 21.86 -50.63
C MET A 1 -57.85 21.29 -49.44
N SER A 2 -57.23 20.42 -48.64
CA SER A 2 -57.60 20.13 -47.25
C SER A 2 -56.51 19.27 -46.62
N ASN A 3 -55.90 19.83 -45.59
CA ASN A 3 -54.81 19.28 -44.79
C ASN A 3 -55.26 18.04 -43.99
N ALA A 4 -54.43 17.00 -43.97
CA ALA A 4 -54.49 15.95 -42.95
C ALA A 4 -53.15 15.93 -42.21
N THR A 5 -53.18 16.59 -41.06
CA THR A 5 -52.14 16.73 -40.05
C THR A 5 -51.60 15.37 -39.62
N ASN A 6 -50.29 15.18 -39.75
CA ASN A 6 -49.57 13.98 -39.35
C ASN A 6 -49.47 13.96 -37.81
N THR A 7 -50.46 13.40 -37.12
CA THR A 7 -50.47 13.26 -35.66
C THR A 7 -49.56 12.09 -35.24
N MET A 8 -48.25 12.37 -35.16
CA MET A 8 -47.31 11.49 -34.48
C MET A 8 -47.63 11.48 -32.98
N THR A 9 -47.94 10.28 -32.47
CA THR A 9 -48.50 10.03 -31.14
C THR A 9 -47.49 10.36 -30.01
N PRO A 10 -47.89 11.10 -28.95
CA PRO A 10 -47.01 11.45 -27.82
C PRO A 10 -46.53 10.24 -26.98
N ALA A 11 -47.12 9.07 -27.18
CA ALA A 11 -46.77 7.83 -26.50
C ALA A 11 -45.42 7.23 -26.96
N LEU A 12 -45.03 7.44 -28.22
CA LEU A 12 -43.75 6.93 -28.75
C LEU A 12 -42.57 7.80 -28.34
N ALA A 13 -42.76 9.12 -28.31
CA ALA A 13 -41.74 10.08 -27.84
C ALA A 13 -41.42 9.84 -26.35
N SER A 14 -42.44 9.68 -25.51
CA SER A 14 -42.26 9.44 -24.07
C SER A 14 -41.67 8.06 -23.75
N ALA A 15 -41.88 7.05 -24.60
CA ALA A 15 -41.24 5.74 -24.47
C ALA A 15 -39.74 5.77 -24.85
N GLN A 16 -39.36 6.58 -25.84
CA GLN A 16 -37.96 6.79 -26.22
C GLN A 16 -37.20 7.62 -25.18
N GLU A 17 -37.82 8.67 -24.62
CA GLU A 17 -37.25 9.46 -23.52
C GLU A 17 -37.03 8.62 -22.25
N LYS A 18 -37.97 7.73 -21.90
CA LYS A 18 -37.81 6.82 -20.75
C LYS A 18 -36.70 5.79 -20.95
N LYS A 19 -36.51 5.28 -22.18
CA LYS A 19 -35.37 4.40 -22.53
C LYS A 19 -34.03 5.14 -22.55
N ALA A 20 -34.00 6.40 -22.98
CA ALA A 20 -32.80 7.23 -22.94
C ALA A 20 -32.42 7.60 -21.49
N ALA A 21 -33.41 7.93 -20.65
CA ALA A 21 -33.22 8.23 -19.24
C ALA A 21 -32.79 6.99 -18.42
N SER A 22 -33.27 5.78 -18.78
CA SER A 22 -32.82 4.54 -18.12
C SER A 22 -31.40 4.14 -18.53
N LYS A 23 -31.00 4.37 -19.79
CA LYS A 23 -29.61 4.22 -20.26
C LYS A 23 -28.65 5.23 -19.62
N ALA A 24 -29.11 6.46 -19.38
CA ALA A 24 -28.33 7.48 -18.67
C ALA A 24 -28.10 7.13 -17.18
N LYS A 25 -29.08 6.46 -16.55
CA LYS A 25 -28.94 5.95 -15.17
C LYS A 25 -28.10 4.67 -15.05
N SER A 26 -28.04 3.83 -16.09
CA SER A 26 -27.24 2.59 -16.06
C SER A 26 -25.74 2.80 -16.26
N GLY A 27 -25.32 3.96 -16.79
CA GLY A 27 -23.90 4.33 -16.93
C GLY A 27 -23.27 4.89 -15.65
N GLN A 28 -24.09 5.16 -14.62
CA GLN A 28 -23.65 5.74 -13.37
C GLN A 28 -23.29 4.62 -12.38
N LYS A 29 -22.00 4.25 -12.31
CA LYS A 29 -21.47 3.30 -11.31
C LYS A 29 -21.99 3.62 -9.91
N ALA A 30 -22.31 2.60 -9.11
CA ALA A 30 -22.82 2.76 -7.75
C ALA A 30 -21.93 3.70 -6.91
N PRO A 31 -22.49 4.49 -5.98
CA PRO A 31 -21.74 5.50 -5.21
C PRO A 31 -20.57 4.91 -4.42
N ALA A 32 -20.67 3.65 -3.99
CA ALA A 32 -19.55 2.92 -3.39
C ALA A 32 -18.39 2.71 -4.38
N ALA A 33 -18.67 2.25 -5.59
CA ALA A 33 -17.65 2.02 -6.62
C ALA A 33 -16.92 3.31 -7.03
N ARG A 34 -17.62 4.46 -7.06
CA ARG A 34 -16.98 5.76 -7.30
C ARG A 34 -16.09 6.20 -6.16
N ARG A 35 -16.50 5.98 -4.91
CA ARG A 35 -15.67 6.28 -3.72
C ARG A 35 -14.41 5.41 -3.68
N PHE A 36 -14.52 4.13 -4.04
CA PHE A 36 -13.35 3.25 -4.15
C PHE A 36 -12.41 3.67 -5.30
N GLU A 37 -12.94 4.04 -6.47
CA GLU A 37 -12.11 4.55 -7.58
C GLU A 37 -11.48 5.91 -7.25
N GLU A 38 -12.19 6.81 -6.58
CA GLU A 38 -11.67 8.11 -6.19
C GLU A 38 -10.63 7.99 -5.06
N ALA A 39 -10.84 7.09 -4.09
CA ALA A 39 -9.85 6.75 -3.08
C ALA A 39 -8.60 6.10 -3.70
N ALA A 40 -8.78 5.18 -4.66
CA ALA A 40 -7.66 4.57 -5.39
C ALA A 40 -6.90 5.58 -6.26
N ARG A 41 -7.57 6.61 -6.81
CA ARG A 41 -6.94 7.70 -7.58
C ARG A 41 -6.23 8.73 -6.70
N ARG A 42 -6.66 8.90 -5.45
CA ARG A 42 -6.05 9.83 -4.48
C ARG A 42 -5.00 9.16 -3.59
N ALA A 43 -4.93 7.83 -3.57
CA ALA A 43 -3.90 7.13 -2.83
C ALA A 43 -2.53 7.56 -3.38
N PRO A 44 -1.60 8.02 -2.51
CA PRO A 44 -0.27 8.38 -2.95
C PRO A 44 0.36 7.17 -3.65
N VAL A 45 1.09 7.41 -4.74
CA VAL A 45 1.86 6.36 -5.40
C VAL A 45 2.92 5.91 -4.40
N ILE A 46 2.74 4.71 -3.86
CA ILE A 46 3.71 4.10 -2.97
C ILE A 46 4.84 3.57 -3.83
N THR A 47 6.05 4.06 -3.58
CA THR A 47 7.25 3.64 -4.29
C THR A 47 8.27 3.07 -3.32
N ILE A 48 9.26 2.35 -3.85
CA ILE A 48 10.36 1.79 -3.05
C ILE A 48 11.20 2.93 -2.47
N GLU A 49 11.47 3.97 -3.25
CA GLU A 49 12.26 5.13 -2.81
C GLU A 49 11.57 5.87 -1.63
N ALA A 50 10.23 5.90 -1.62
CA ALA A 50 9.48 6.47 -0.50
C ALA A 50 9.60 5.61 0.77
N ALA A 51 9.75 4.29 0.65
CA ALA A 51 10.01 3.41 1.78
C ALA A 51 11.47 3.56 2.27
N GLU A 52 12.43 3.60 1.35
CA GLU A 52 13.86 3.78 1.64
C GLU A 52 14.14 5.07 2.41
N ALA A 53 13.39 6.14 2.13
CA ALA A 53 13.54 7.42 2.83
C ALA A 53 13.18 7.37 4.33
N LEU A 54 12.39 6.38 4.77
CA LEU A 54 11.88 6.26 6.14
C LEU A 54 12.67 5.27 7.00
N ILE A 55 13.36 4.32 6.37
CA ILE A 55 14.11 3.25 7.06
C ILE A 55 15.53 3.71 7.44
N PRO A 56 16.20 3.00 8.37
CA PRO A 56 17.61 3.27 8.66
C PRO A 56 18.49 2.91 7.46
N VAL A 57 19.50 3.74 7.20
CA VAL A 57 20.57 3.46 6.21
C VAL A 57 21.42 2.26 6.70
N PRO A 58 22.04 1.44 5.84
CA PRO A 58 22.81 0.25 6.26
C PRO A 58 23.79 0.47 7.43
N ASP A 59 24.58 1.54 7.42
CA ASP A 59 25.48 1.89 8.53
C ASP A 59 24.76 2.12 9.86
N GLN A 60 23.51 2.59 9.83
CA GLN A 60 22.68 2.77 11.02
C GLN A 60 22.15 1.43 11.51
N ILE A 61 21.83 0.50 10.62
CA ILE A 61 21.41 -0.86 10.98
C ILE A 61 22.54 -1.56 11.74
N THR A 62 23.78 -1.51 11.23
CA THR A 62 24.95 -2.10 11.92
C THR A 62 25.14 -1.53 13.33
N LYS A 63 24.90 -0.23 13.49
CA LYS A 63 24.95 0.43 14.82
C LYS A 63 23.80 -0.01 15.72
N ILE A 64 22.59 -0.16 15.18
CA ILE A 64 21.41 -0.63 15.92
C ILE A 64 21.64 -2.07 16.41
N VAL A 65 22.05 -2.96 15.51
CA VAL A 65 22.38 -4.36 15.78
C VAL A 65 23.41 -4.47 16.89
N SER A 66 24.54 -3.77 16.76
CA SER A 66 25.61 -3.81 17.76
C SER A 66 25.21 -3.17 19.10
N HIS A 67 24.48 -2.05 19.09
CA HIS A 67 24.06 -1.35 20.32
C HIS A 67 23.03 -2.15 21.12
N PHE A 68 22.07 -2.80 20.45
CA PHE A 68 20.98 -3.52 21.13
C PHE A 68 21.22 -5.03 21.23
N GLY A 69 22.31 -5.55 20.66
CA GLY A 69 22.61 -6.99 20.62
C GLY A 69 21.55 -7.78 19.87
N LEU A 70 21.05 -7.22 18.76
CA LEU A 70 20.03 -7.85 17.93
C LEU A 70 20.69 -8.77 16.89
N GLU A 71 19.91 -9.70 16.36
CA GLU A 71 20.34 -10.53 15.24
C GLU A 71 20.06 -9.78 13.92
N ASP A 72 21.06 -9.78 13.04
CA ASP A 72 20.92 -9.26 11.68
C ASP A 72 20.38 -10.37 10.76
N PHE A 73 19.85 -10.01 9.59
CA PHE A 73 19.34 -10.97 8.62
C PHE A 73 20.04 -10.84 7.27
N ASP A 74 20.12 -11.97 6.56
CA ASP A 74 20.69 -12.02 5.21
C ASP A 74 19.68 -11.47 4.19
N ALA A 75 19.78 -10.16 3.92
CA ALA A 75 18.93 -9.46 2.97
C ALA A 75 19.09 -10.01 1.54
N ASP A 76 20.29 -10.44 1.15
CA ASP A 76 20.56 -11.00 -0.17
C ASP A 76 19.87 -12.37 -0.34
N ALA A 77 19.95 -13.24 0.68
CA ALA A 77 19.25 -14.53 0.68
C ALA A 77 17.72 -14.35 0.69
N LEU A 78 17.20 -13.34 1.39
CA LEU A 78 15.77 -13.02 1.36
C LEU A 78 15.32 -12.51 -0.01
N ALA A 79 16.11 -11.64 -0.65
CA ALA A 79 15.83 -11.14 -1.99
C ALA A 79 15.88 -12.27 -3.04
N GLU A 80 16.82 -13.19 -2.91
CA GLU A 80 16.88 -14.41 -3.73
C GLU A 80 15.61 -15.26 -3.55
N THR A 81 15.22 -15.50 -2.30
CA THR A 81 14.00 -16.27 -1.97
C THR A 81 12.75 -15.63 -2.57
N ALA A 82 12.62 -14.30 -2.47
CA ALA A 82 11.52 -13.57 -3.07
C ALA A 82 11.51 -13.74 -4.60
N ARG A 83 12.67 -13.60 -5.26
CA ARG A 83 12.80 -13.76 -6.71
C ARG A 83 12.39 -15.16 -7.17
N GLN A 84 12.80 -16.19 -6.43
CA GLN A 84 12.41 -17.57 -6.69
C GLN A 84 10.90 -17.76 -6.54
N ALA A 85 10.29 -17.21 -5.49
CA ALA A 85 8.84 -17.28 -5.27
C ALA A 85 8.06 -16.64 -6.44
N PHE A 86 8.45 -15.45 -6.88
CA PHE A 86 7.82 -14.80 -8.04
C PHE A 86 7.97 -15.63 -9.32
N THR A 87 9.14 -16.23 -9.53
CA THR A 87 9.40 -17.09 -10.70
C THR A 87 8.51 -18.33 -10.70
N VAL A 88 8.40 -19.01 -9.55
CA VAL A 88 7.55 -20.20 -9.40
C VAL A 88 6.07 -19.85 -9.63
N ILE A 89 5.61 -18.73 -9.06
CA ILE A 89 4.23 -18.26 -9.23
C ILE A 89 3.97 -17.91 -10.70
N ALA A 90 4.86 -17.17 -11.35
CA ALA A 90 4.74 -16.82 -12.76
C ALA A 90 4.64 -18.07 -13.65
N ARG A 91 5.51 -19.06 -13.42
CA ARG A 91 5.50 -20.33 -14.16
C ARG A 91 4.21 -21.13 -13.94
N SER A 92 3.69 -21.14 -12.72
CA SER A 92 2.48 -21.89 -12.37
C SER A 92 1.21 -21.25 -12.93
N LEU A 93 1.19 -19.91 -13.04
CA LEU A 93 0.04 -19.17 -13.55
C LEU A 93 0.05 -18.98 -15.06
N SER A 94 1.21 -19.06 -15.70
CA SER A 94 1.36 -18.90 -17.15
C SER A 94 0.36 -19.77 -17.96
N PRO A 95 0.18 -21.09 -17.69
CA PRO A 95 -0.78 -21.92 -18.43
C PRO A 95 -2.25 -21.53 -18.28
N VAL A 96 -2.59 -20.72 -17.26
CA VAL A 96 -3.97 -20.28 -16.98
C VAL A 96 -4.21 -18.86 -17.50
N LEU A 97 -3.21 -17.99 -17.38
CA LEU A 97 -3.34 -16.56 -17.69
C LEU A 97 -2.86 -16.17 -19.09
N VAL A 98 -2.04 -17.00 -19.76
CA VAL A 98 -1.49 -16.76 -21.11
C VAL A 98 -2.38 -17.36 -22.22
N VAL A 99 -3.49 -18.02 -21.85
CA VAL A 99 -4.39 -18.73 -22.80
C VAL A 99 -5.09 -17.79 -23.79
N THR A 100 -5.08 -16.48 -23.55
CA THR A 100 -5.66 -15.52 -24.49
C THR A 100 -4.84 -15.49 -25.78
N THR A 101 -5.25 -16.24 -26.80
CA THR A 101 -4.77 -16.02 -28.15
C THR A 101 -5.52 -14.84 -28.75
N TRP A 102 -4.80 -13.77 -29.11
CA TRP A 102 -5.37 -12.65 -29.84
C TRP A 102 -4.68 -12.58 -31.20
N ASN A 103 -5.44 -12.70 -32.29
CA ASN A 103 -4.90 -12.74 -33.66
C ASN A 103 -3.84 -13.84 -33.92
N GLY A 104 -3.86 -14.94 -33.16
CA GLY A 104 -2.89 -16.04 -33.30
C GLY A 104 -1.62 -15.88 -32.46
N GLU A 105 -1.48 -14.78 -31.71
CA GLU A 105 -0.37 -14.55 -30.79
C GLU A 105 -0.80 -14.82 -29.34
N GLN A 106 0.12 -15.31 -28.51
CA GLN A 106 -0.08 -15.44 -27.07
C GLN A 106 -0.17 -14.05 -26.42
N ASN A 107 -1.21 -13.82 -25.62
CA ASN A 107 -1.37 -12.59 -24.87
C ASN A 107 -1.01 -12.83 -23.40
N ASP A 108 0.12 -12.27 -22.99
CA ASP A 108 0.66 -12.37 -21.63
C ASP A 108 0.08 -11.34 -20.66
N LYS A 109 -0.85 -10.48 -21.11
CA LYS A 109 -1.31 -9.33 -20.33
C LYS A 109 -1.96 -9.72 -19.01
N GLY A 110 -2.66 -10.86 -18.99
CA GLY A 110 -3.24 -11.41 -17.76
C GLY A 110 -2.18 -11.73 -16.70
N LEU A 111 -1.07 -12.35 -17.13
CA LEU A 111 0.06 -12.67 -16.26
C LEU A 111 0.79 -11.40 -15.80
N GLU A 112 1.06 -10.47 -16.73
CA GLU A 112 1.69 -9.18 -16.44
C GLU A 112 0.90 -8.40 -15.36
N MET A 113 -0.42 -8.26 -15.55
CA MET A 113 -1.29 -7.58 -14.59
C MET A 113 -1.29 -8.25 -13.21
N HIS A 114 -1.23 -9.59 -13.17
CA HIS A 114 -1.19 -10.32 -11.90
C HIS A 114 0.13 -10.08 -11.16
N LEU A 115 1.26 -10.22 -11.85
CA LEU A 115 2.59 -10.00 -11.28
C LEU A 115 2.78 -8.54 -10.83
N GLN A 116 2.28 -7.58 -11.62
CA GLN A 116 2.32 -6.16 -11.25
C GLN A 116 1.55 -5.89 -9.95
N ARG A 117 0.40 -6.54 -9.73
CA ARG A 117 -0.34 -6.41 -8.46
C ARG A 117 0.40 -7.03 -7.29
N MET A 118 1.02 -8.19 -7.47
CA MET A 118 1.80 -8.82 -6.42
C MET A 118 3.01 -7.95 -6.03
N ALA A 119 3.76 -7.46 -7.01
CA ALA A 119 4.87 -6.55 -6.78
C ALA A 119 4.40 -5.26 -6.09
N GLY A 120 3.30 -4.66 -6.56
CA GLY A 120 2.71 -3.48 -5.91
C GLY A 120 2.29 -3.72 -4.46
N ALA A 121 1.72 -4.89 -4.15
CA ALA A 121 1.38 -5.26 -2.78
C ALA A 121 2.61 -5.45 -1.90
N ALA A 122 3.69 -6.02 -2.43
CA ALA A 122 4.97 -6.15 -1.71
C ALA A 122 5.56 -4.77 -1.39
N VAL A 123 5.60 -3.85 -2.35
CA VAL A 123 6.08 -2.48 -2.14
C VAL A 123 5.20 -1.72 -1.14
N ALA A 124 3.87 -1.89 -1.23
CA ALA A 124 2.95 -1.31 -0.25
C ALA A 124 3.19 -1.84 1.17
N SER A 125 3.48 -3.14 1.31
CA SER A 125 3.83 -3.76 2.59
C SER A 125 5.14 -3.21 3.15
N ALA A 126 6.18 -3.08 2.31
CA ALA A 126 7.46 -2.51 2.71
C ALA A 126 7.30 -1.06 3.20
N PHE A 127 6.56 -0.23 2.46
CA PHE A 127 6.26 1.13 2.87
C PHE A 127 5.46 1.20 4.18
N GLY A 128 4.51 0.29 4.39
CA GLY A 128 3.77 0.18 5.65
C GLY A 128 4.70 -0.15 6.84
N ALA A 129 5.66 -1.06 6.65
CA ALA A 129 6.66 -1.37 7.67
C ALA A 129 7.57 -0.16 7.96
N ALA A 130 7.98 0.56 6.92
CA ALA A 130 8.80 1.76 7.02
C ALA A 130 8.09 2.88 7.81
N GLN A 131 6.81 3.14 7.51
CA GLN A 131 6.00 4.09 8.29
C GLN A 131 5.83 3.67 9.74
N PHE A 132 5.63 2.37 9.99
CA PHE A 132 5.51 1.86 11.35
C PHE A 132 6.80 2.06 12.14
N TYR A 133 7.96 1.78 11.53
CA TYR A 133 9.25 2.08 12.13
C TYR A 133 9.40 3.58 12.44
N ASP A 134 9.14 4.46 11.48
CA ASP A 134 9.32 5.91 11.66
C ASP A 134 8.43 6.46 12.79
N ALA A 135 7.17 6.02 12.86
CA ALA A 135 6.27 6.36 13.95
C ALA A 135 6.80 5.90 15.32
N LYS A 136 7.37 4.69 15.41
CA LYS A 136 7.93 4.16 16.65
C LYS A 136 9.23 4.84 17.04
N ARG A 137 10.05 5.20 16.06
CA ARG A 137 11.25 6.01 16.25
C ARG A 137 10.89 7.38 16.81
N ALA A 138 9.90 8.07 16.23
CA ALA A 138 9.41 9.35 16.72
C ALA A 138 8.89 9.25 18.16
N GLN A 139 8.07 8.22 18.45
CA GLN A 139 7.56 7.96 19.80
C GLN A 139 8.69 7.73 20.82
N ALA A 140 9.73 6.97 20.45
CA ALA A 140 10.88 6.72 21.32
C ALA A 140 11.71 7.98 21.57
N ARG A 141 11.84 8.87 20.57
CA ARG A 141 12.51 10.16 20.71
C ARG A 141 11.75 11.09 21.66
N GLU A 142 10.43 11.16 21.52
CA GLU A 142 9.55 11.97 22.37
C GLU A 142 9.59 11.51 23.85
N LEU A 143 9.52 10.20 24.09
CA LEU A 143 9.66 9.68 25.46
C LEU A 143 11.05 9.97 26.07
N SER A 144 12.08 10.04 25.22
CA SER A 144 13.43 10.34 25.66
C SER A 144 13.65 11.84 25.92
N SER A 145 12.98 12.74 25.17
CA SER A 145 13.03 14.19 25.42
C SER A 145 12.29 14.58 26.69
N GLN A 146 11.09 14.03 26.90
CA GLN A 146 10.31 14.25 28.13
C GLN A 146 11.11 13.87 29.39
N PHE A 147 11.87 12.79 29.33
CA PHE A 147 12.75 12.41 30.44
C PHE A 147 13.81 13.49 30.75
N ASN A 148 14.35 14.17 29.74
CA ASN A 148 15.38 15.20 29.93
C ASN A 148 14.81 16.54 30.40
N GLU A 149 13.59 16.90 30.01
CA GLU A 149 12.95 18.18 30.37
C GLU A 149 12.50 18.25 31.84
N TYR A 150 12.23 17.11 32.49
CA TYR A 150 11.82 17.06 33.91
C TYR A 150 12.99 16.88 34.91
N ARG A 151 14.24 17.17 34.50
CA ARG A 151 15.44 17.14 35.37
C ARG A 151 15.55 18.33 36.34
N GLU A 152 14.41 18.82 36.86
CA GLU A 152 14.42 19.74 38.01
C GLU A 152 14.74 18.94 39.28
N GLU A 153 15.65 19.47 40.10
CA GLU A 153 16.50 18.81 41.10
C GLU A 153 15.84 17.97 42.23
N ASP A 154 14.54 17.68 42.21
CA ASP A 154 13.80 17.22 43.40
C ASP A 154 13.09 15.85 43.32
N ARG A 155 13.26 15.05 42.26
CA ARG A 155 12.51 13.77 42.16
C ARG A 155 13.27 12.58 42.78
N MET A 156 13.11 12.42 44.09
CA MET A 156 13.42 11.18 44.82
C MET A 156 12.41 10.07 44.44
N GLY A 157 12.74 9.23 43.46
CA GLY A 157 12.00 8.02 43.14
C GLY A 157 12.57 7.29 41.92
N VAL A 158 12.67 5.95 41.99
CA VAL A 158 13.03 5.09 40.85
C VAL A 158 11.87 5.16 39.84
N ASP A 159 11.95 6.11 38.91
CA ASP A 159 10.85 6.43 38.00
C ASP A 159 10.78 5.41 36.85
N GLY A 160 9.64 4.72 36.70
CA GLY A 160 9.44 3.69 35.65
C GLY A 160 9.48 4.22 34.21
N LEU A 161 9.60 5.54 34.05
CA LEU A 161 9.73 6.22 32.77
C LEU A 161 11.05 5.93 32.06
N GLU A 162 12.15 5.74 32.79
CA GLU A 162 13.45 5.38 32.19
C GLU A 162 13.37 4.02 31.49
N ASN A 163 12.76 3.04 32.16
CA ASN A 163 12.48 1.72 31.57
C ASN A 163 11.54 1.83 30.37
N ARG A 164 10.55 2.73 30.40
CA ARG A 164 9.62 2.92 29.27
C ARG A 164 10.31 3.51 28.05
N ALA A 165 11.14 4.54 28.23
CA ALA A 165 11.90 5.16 27.14
C ALA A 165 12.97 4.19 26.58
N ALA A 166 13.63 3.41 27.44
CA ALA A 166 14.57 2.36 27.02
C ALA A 166 13.87 1.26 26.21
N ASN A 167 12.73 0.76 26.70
CA ASN A 167 11.94 -0.26 25.99
C ASN A 167 11.39 0.27 24.66
N ALA A 168 10.95 1.52 24.59
CA ALA A 168 10.49 2.14 23.35
C ALA A 168 11.63 2.25 22.32
N ARG A 169 12.84 2.63 22.77
CA ARG A 169 14.04 2.67 21.91
C ARG A 169 14.40 1.28 21.38
N ARG A 170 14.40 0.26 22.24
CA ARG A 170 14.64 -1.14 21.83
C ARG A 170 13.59 -1.63 20.83
N PHE A 171 12.31 -1.36 21.11
CA PHE A 171 11.24 -1.75 20.20
C PHE A 171 11.39 -1.08 18.83
N ALA A 172 11.69 0.22 18.79
CA ALA A 172 11.95 0.94 17.54
C ALA A 172 13.16 0.38 16.79
N ALA A 173 14.24 0.01 17.51
CA ALA A 173 15.41 -0.66 16.94
C ALA A 173 15.05 -1.99 16.28
N GLU A 174 14.27 -2.84 16.95
CA GLU A 174 13.81 -4.11 16.38
C GLU A 174 12.93 -3.91 15.13
N GLN A 175 12.11 -2.86 15.09
CA GLN A 175 11.34 -2.53 13.88
C GLN A 175 12.21 -1.96 12.78
N GLY A 176 13.28 -1.23 13.11
CA GLY A 176 14.20 -0.65 12.13
C GLY A 176 14.93 -1.71 11.32
N ILE A 177 15.32 -2.82 11.96
CA ILE A 177 15.90 -3.98 11.27
C ILE A 177 14.85 -4.60 10.34
N LYS A 178 13.63 -4.84 10.84
CA LYS A 178 12.57 -5.51 10.06
C LYS A 178 12.03 -4.69 8.87
N ALA A 179 12.14 -3.37 8.96
CA ALA A 179 11.65 -2.46 7.92
C ALA A 179 12.68 -2.23 6.81
N ALA A 180 13.97 -2.43 7.11
CA ALA A 180 15.04 -2.35 6.14
C ALA A 180 15.05 -3.56 5.20
#